data_AF-A0A8X6LLA9-F1
#
_entry.id   AF-A0A8X6LLA9-F1
#
_cell.length_a   1.000
_cell.length_b   1.000
_cell.length_c   1.000
_cell.angle_alpha   90.00
_cell.angle_beta   90.00
_cell.angle_gamma   90.00
#
_symmetry.space_group_name_H-M   'P 1'
#
loop_
_entity.id
_entity.type
_entity.pdbx_description
1 polymer ?
#
loop_
_entity_poly.entity_id
_entity_poly.type
_entity_poly.pdbx_seq_one_letter_code
_entity_poly.pdbx_strand_id
1 'polypeptide(L)'
;WGHCPGKDNPADLISRGTSAVKLAQNELWWHGPPWLKLAPDHWPNRQRDILDSELCSEELEYRSSVHVAVTQQRESLVDINRFSSLKKLLKVTAWVFRFVNNARIVNKSMNFYITADEIQNAEYFWLKYVQYEFYSAKILTLKRNEQLRCSSEIKSLVPYLGEDNLLRITGRLLEADLCFGEKHPVILPRHCKFTELLVIREHERIGHCGVSATLTQLRKNYWIPKGRQLVKTIIRICLICKKYNAKPAD
;
A
#
# COMPACT_ATOMS: atom_id res chain seq x y z
N TRP A 1 -26.55 -27.67 -17.55
CA TRP A 1 -25.58 -27.94 -16.47
C TRP A 1 -26.26 -28.84 -15.46
N GLY A 2 -25.79 -30.09 -15.33
CA GLY A 2 -26.26 -31.07 -14.35
C GLY A 2 -25.29 -31.15 -13.18
N HIS A 3 -25.79 -31.40 -11.98
CA HIS A 3 -24.96 -31.49 -10.78
C HIS A 3 -24.37 -32.91 -10.66
N CYS A 4 -23.06 -32.98 -10.45
CA CYS A 4 -22.34 -34.22 -10.17
C CYS A 4 -22.32 -34.46 -8.64
N PRO A 5 -22.86 -35.58 -8.13
CA PRO A 5 -22.77 -35.93 -6.72
C PRO A 5 -21.32 -35.94 -6.21
N GLY A 6 -21.09 -35.43 -5.00
CA GLY A 6 -19.72 -35.28 -4.47
C GLY A 6 -18.91 -36.59 -4.38
N LYS A 7 -19.57 -37.74 -4.16
CA LYS A 7 -18.90 -39.06 -4.16
C LYS A 7 -18.41 -39.50 -5.55
N ASP A 8 -19.03 -38.96 -6.60
CA ASP A 8 -18.76 -39.28 -8.00
C ASP A 8 -17.95 -38.16 -8.68
N ASN A 9 -17.54 -37.14 -7.93
CA ASN A 9 -16.75 -36.03 -8.44
C ASN A 9 -15.24 -36.35 -8.34
N PRO A 10 -14.54 -36.59 -9.46
CA PRO A 10 -13.11 -36.89 -9.42
C PRO A 10 -12.28 -35.72 -8.84
N ALA A 11 -12.75 -34.47 -8.97
CA ALA A 11 -12.05 -33.32 -8.42
C ALA A 11 -11.99 -33.31 -6.87
N ASP A 12 -12.93 -33.99 -6.20
CA ASP A 12 -12.93 -34.11 -4.73
C ASP A 12 -11.72 -34.92 -4.22
N LEU A 13 -11.17 -35.82 -5.04
CA LEU A 13 -10.04 -36.68 -4.65
C LEU A 13 -8.76 -35.87 -4.42
N ILE A 14 -8.52 -34.86 -5.24
CA ILE A 14 -7.34 -33.99 -5.11
C ILE A 14 -7.57 -32.86 -4.09
N SER A 15 -8.81 -32.38 -3.93
CA SER A 15 -9.12 -31.30 -2.99
C SER A 15 -9.10 -31.78 -1.52
N ARG A 16 -9.45 -33.05 -1.27
CA ARG A 16 -9.43 -33.66 0.07
C ARG A 16 -8.08 -34.29 0.44
N GLY A 17 -7.16 -34.41 -0.53
CA GLY A 17 -5.85 -35.00 -0.36
C GLY A 17 -5.85 -36.53 -0.49
N THR A 18 -5.05 -37.05 -1.42
CA THR A 18 -4.84 -38.49 -1.63
C THR A 18 -3.38 -38.76 -2.00
N SER A 19 -2.88 -39.97 -1.72
CA SER A 19 -1.49 -40.31 -2.07
C SER A 19 -1.36 -40.64 -3.56
N ALA A 20 -0.17 -40.42 -4.12
CA ALA A 20 0.10 -40.71 -5.54
C ALA A 20 -0.16 -42.18 -5.91
N VAL A 21 0.15 -43.11 -5.01
CA VAL A 21 -0.11 -44.54 -5.21
C VAL A 21 -1.62 -44.84 -5.24
N LYS A 22 -2.40 -44.24 -4.34
CA LYS A 22 -3.86 -44.40 -4.33
C LYS A 22 -4.53 -43.74 -5.53
N LEU A 23 -3.99 -42.62 -6.01
CA LEU A 23 -4.51 -41.93 -7.19
C LEU A 23 -4.22 -42.69 -8.48
N ALA A 24 -3.03 -43.29 -8.59
CA ALA A 24 -2.64 -44.10 -9.75
C ALA A 24 -3.57 -45.31 -9.96
N GLN A 25 -4.17 -45.84 -8.88
CA GLN A 25 -5.09 -46.97 -8.89
C GLN A 25 -6.58 -46.53 -8.85
N ASN A 26 -6.88 -45.23 -8.98
CA ASN A 26 -8.24 -44.72 -8.82
C ASN A 26 -9.01 -44.66 -10.15
N GLU A 27 -9.94 -45.59 -10.33
CA GLU A 27 -10.79 -45.68 -11.53
C GLU A 27 -11.66 -44.43 -11.76
N LEU A 28 -12.18 -43.82 -10.69
CA LEU A 28 -13.02 -42.62 -10.79
C LEU A 28 -12.23 -41.42 -11.35
N TRP A 29 -10.96 -41.27 -10.97
CA TRP A 29 -10.09 -40.20 -11.47
C TRP A 29 -9.77 -40.37 -12.96
N TRP A 30 -9.38 -41.57 -13.38
CA TRP A 30 -8.94 -41.82 -14.75
C TRP A 30 -10.07 -42.04 -15.74
N HIS A 31 -11.21 -42.57 -15.29
CA HIS A 31 -12.31 -42.97 -16.17
C HIS A 31 -13.60 -42.19 -15.94
N GLY A 32 -13.64 -41.33 -14.93
CA GLY A 32 -14.82 -40.55 -14.58
C GLY A 32 -15.95 -41.41 -13.99
N PRO A 33 -17.07 -40.77 -13.61
CA PRO A 33 -18.19 -41.49 -13.02
C PRO A 33 -18.87 -42.43 -14.02
N PRO A 34 -19.26 -43.65 -13.59
CA PRO A 34 -19.82 -44.67 -14.49
C PRO A 34 -21.06 -44.21 -15.28
N TRP A 35 -21.91 -43.38 -14.67
CA TRP A 35 -23.14 -42.89 -15.28
C TRP A 35 -22.89 -41.97 -16.48
N LEU A 36 -21.71 -41.34 -16.59
CA LEU A 36 -21.39 -40.47 -17.72
C LEU A 36 -21.26 -41.26 -19.04
N LYS A 37 -20.97 -42.57 -18.94
CA LYS A 37 -20.89 -43.48 -20.09
C LYS A 37 -22.26 -44.06 -20.49
N LEU A 38 -23.28 -43.87 -19.66
CA LEU A 38 -24.64 -44.32 -19.93
C LEU A 38 -25.43 -43.25 -20.68
N ALA A 39 -26.57 -43.66 -21.25
CA ALA A 39 -27.50 -42.73 -21.89
C ALA A 39 -27.91 -41.61 -20.91
N PRO A 40 -28.13 -40.37 -21.39
CA PRO A 40 -28.43 -39.19 -20.56
C PRO A 40 -29.57 -39.36 -19.56
N ASP A 41 -30.48 -40.31 -19.81
CA ASP A 41 -31.61 -40.61 -18.92
C ASP A 41 -31.18 -41.26 -17.58
N HIS A 42 -29.95 -41.79 -17.51
CA HIS A 42 -29.37 -42.39 -16.31
C HIS A 42 -28.49 -41.41 -15.52
N TRP A 43 -28.42 -40.14 -15.94
CA TRP A 43 -27.58 -39.16 -15.27
C TRP A 43 -28.27 -38.61 -14.02
N PRO A 44 -27.53 -38.33 -12.94
CA PRO A 44 -28.09 -37.70 -11.75
C PRO A 44 -28.61 -36.30 -12.12
N ASN A 45 -29.89 -36.04 -11.81
CA ASN A 45 -30.63 -34.78 -11.98
C ASN A 45 -31.27 -34.49 -13.35
N ARG A 46 -32.13 -35.40 -13.83
CA ARG A 46 -33.08 -35.07 -14.92
C ARG A 46 -34.38 -34.40 -14.44
N GLN A 47 -34.69 -34.42 -13.15
CA GLN A 47 -35.86 -33.71 -12.60
C GLN A 47 -35.56 -32.22 -12.43
N ARG A 48 -35.83 -31.45 -13.49
CA ARG A 48 -36.43 -30.13 -13.30
C ARG A 48 -37.92 -30.32 -13.49
N ASP A 49 -38.65 -30.48 -12.39
CA ASP A 49 -40.08 -30.21 -12.44
C ASP A 49 -40.22 -28.72 -12.73
N ILE A 50 -40.62 -28.41 -13.97
CA ILE A 50 -41.06 -27.09 -14.37
C ILE A 50 -42.45 -26.94 -13.74
N LEU A 51 -42.52 -26.19 -12.63
CA LEU A 51 -43.76 -25.60 -12.16
C LEU A 51 -43.57 -24.09 -12.20
N ASP A 52 -43.90 -23.53 -13.36
CA ASP A 52 -44.38 -22.15 -13.47
C ASP A 52 -45.70 -22.07 -12.69
N SER A 53 -45.72 -21.41 -11.53
CA SER A 53 -46.84 -20.55 -11.14
C SER A 53 -46.49 -19.79 -9.85
N GLU A 54 -46.70 -18.48 -9.90
CA GLU A 54 -46.92 -17.52 -8.83
C GLU A 54 -46.95 -18.06 -7.39
N LEU A 55 -46.12 -17.49 -6.50
CA LEU A 55 -46.54 -16.88 -5.23
C LEU A 55 -45.34 -16.32 -4.46
N CYS A 56 -45.47 -15.05 -4.10
CA CYS A 56 -44.68 -14.36 -3.10
C CYS A 56 -44.61 -15.15 -1.78
N SER A 57 -43.43 -15.26 -1.17
CA SER A 57 -43.28 -15.05 0.28
C SER A 57 -41.80 -14.92 0.64
N GLU A 58 -41.55 -14.00 1.56
CA GLU A 58 -40.29 -13.68 2.21
C GLU A 58 -39.66 -14.92 2.87
N GLU A 59 -38.63 -15.51 2.24
CA GLU A 59 -37.67 -16.31 2.99
C GLU A 59 -36.55 -15.39 3.48
N LEU A 60 -36.70 -14.98 4.74
CA LEU A 60 -35.67 -14.38 5.57
C LEU A 60 -34.36 -15.17 5.44
N GLU A 61 -33.43 -14.66 4.63
CA GLU A 61 -32.03 -15.05 4.72
C GLU A 61 -31.56 -14.77 6.15
N TYR A 62 -31.45 -15.82 6.97
CA TYR A 62 -30.70 -15.79 8.21
C TYR A 62 -29.22 -15.58 7.85
N ARG A 63 -28.85 -14.33 7.59
CA ARG A 63 -27.47 -13.89 7.55
C ARG A 63 -26.97 -13.93 8.98
N SER A 64 -26.39 -15.07 9.35
CA SER A 64 -25.56 -15.15 10.54
C SER A 64 -24.43 -14.12 10.36
N SER A 65 -24.60 -12.96 10.97
CA SER A 65 -23.57 -11.94 11.02
C SER A 65 -22.50 -12.46 11.96
N VAL A 66 -21.51 -13.15 11.38
CA VAL A 66 -20.27 -13.42 12.08
C VAL A 66 -19.61 -12.07 12.27
N HIS A 67 -19.83 -11.47 13.45
CA HIS A 67 -19.05 -10.33 13.90
C HIS A 67 -17.64 -10.82 14.19
N VAL A 68 -16.83 -10.91 13.13
CA VAL A 68 -15.38 -10.98 13.30
C VAL A 68 -14.98 -9.64 13.89
N ALA A 69 -14.61 -9.66 15.18
CA ALA A 69 -13.89 -8.55 15.79
C ALA A 69 -12.53 -8.48 15.09
N VAL A 70 -12.47 -7.81 13.94
CA VAL A 70 -11.22 -7.42 13.30
C VAL A 70 -10.60 -6.40 14.23
N THR A 71 -9.68 -6.86 15.09
CA THR A 71 -8.69 -5.98 15.67
C THR A 71 -7.97 -5.34 14.50
N GLN A 72 -8.29 -4.07 14.20
CA GLN A 72 -7.63 -3.30 13.15
C GLN A 72 -6.18 -3.01 13.56
N GLN A 73 -5.32 -4.03 13.60
CA GLN A 73 -3.96 -3.80 13.14
C GLN A 73 -4.07 -3.60 11.64
N ARG A 74 -4.09 -2.34 11.21
CA ARG A 74 -3.91 -1.97 9.81
C ARG A 74 -2.50 -2.39 9.42
N GLU A 75 -2.30 -3.65 9.09
CA GLU A 75 -1.12 -4.05 8.34
C GLU A 75 -1.11 -3.22 7.06
N SER A 76 -0.03 -2.46 6.86
CA SER A 76 0.12 -1.67 5.65
C SER A 76 0.11 -2.63 4.46
N LEU A 77 -0.79 -2.41 3.50
CA LEU A 77 -0.88 -3.18 2.24
C LEU A 77 0.46 -3.27 1.48
N VAL A 78 1.37 -2.34 1.77
CA VAL A 78 2.74 -2.30 1.24
C VAL A 78 3.70 -2.16 2.42
N ASP A 79 4.53 -3.17 2.64
CA ASP A 79 5.62 -3.07 3.61
C ASP A 79 6.77 -2.24 3.04
N ILE A 80 6.94 -1.03 3.58
CA ILE A 80 7.96 -0.08 3.16
C ILE A 80 9.40 -0.59 3.39
N ASN A 81 9.61 -1.48 4.37
CA ASN A 81 10.94 -1.96 4.73
C ASN A 81 11.57 -2.84 3.65
N ARG A 82 10.74 -3.38 2.75
CA ARG A 82 11.18 -4.17 1.59
C ARG A 82 11.70 -3.34 0.43
N PHE A 83 11.63 -2.01 0.52
CA PHE A 83 12.04 -1.11 -0.55
C PHE A 83 13.38 -0.44 -0.25
N SER A 84 14.23 -0.40 -1.26
CA SER A 84 15.50 0.34 -1.29
C SER A 84 15.43 1.60 -2.17
N SER A 85 14.35 1.79 -2.93
CA SER A 85 14.16 2.93 -3.83
C SER A 85 12.78 3.57 -3.63
N LEU A 86 12.77 4.88 -3.35
CA LEU A 86 11.52 5.64 -3.24
C LEU A 86 10.74 5.61 -4.56
N LYS A 87 11.41 5.72 -5.71
CA LYS A 87 10.77 5.66 -7.03
C LYS A 87 10.02 4.34 -7.24
N LYS A 88 10.61 3.21 -6.80
CA LYS A 88 9.95 1.90 -6.87
C LYS A 88 8.75 1.82 -5.92
N LEU A 89 8.90 2.30 -4.68
CA LEU A 89 7.82 2.36 -3.71
C LEU A 89 6.61 3.11 -4.27
N LEU A 90 6.82 4.35 -4.75
CA LEU A 90 5.75 5.19 -5.29
C LEU A 90 5.06 4.56 -6.50
N LYS A 91 5.83 3.94 -7.41
CA LYS A 91 5.25 3.22 -8.56
C LYS A 91 4.40 2.02 -8.15
N VAL A 92 4.86 1.22 -7.19
CA VAL A 92 4.09 0.07 -6.70
C VAL A 92 2.81 0.54 -6.02
N THR A 93 2.90 1.56 -5.15
CA THR A 93 1.71 2.14 -4.50
C THR A 93 0.73 2.72 -5.52
N ALA A 94 1.21 3.42 -6.55
CA ALA A 94 0.37 3.93 -7.64
C ALA A 94 -0.35 2.81 -8.39
N TRP A 95 0.34 1.71 -8.72
CA TRP A 95 -0.27 0.53 -9.33
C TRP A 95 -1.34 -0.10 -8.43
N VAL A 96 -1.08 -0.21 -7.11
CA VAL A 96 -2.05 -0.74 -6.15
C VAL A 96 -3.30 0.14 -6.12
N PHE A 97 -3.15 1.47 -6.06
CA PHE A 97 -4.30 2.40 -6.09
C PHE A 97 -5.08 2.31 -7.39
N ARG A 98 -4.37 2.23 -8.52
CA ARG A 98 -5.00 2.03 -9.83
C ARG A 98 -5.79 0.72 -9.86
N PHE A 99 -5.21 -0.38 -9.38
CA PHE A 99 -5.89 -1.67 -9.30
C PHE A 99 -7.17 -1.58 -8.47
N VAL A 100 -7.08 -1.01 -7.25
CA VAL A 100 -8.25 -0.83 -6.37
C VAL A 100 -9.33 0.03 -7.02
N ASN A 101 -8.94 1.11 -7.69
CA ASN A 101 -9.90 1.99 -8.38
C ASN A 101 -10.54 1.30 -9.60
N ASN A 102 -9.77 0.53 -10.36
CA ASN A 102 -10.26 -0.19 -11.53
C ASN A 102 -11.17 -1.36 -11.14
N ALA A 103 -10.88 -2.06 -10.03
CA ALA A 103 -11.74 -3.12 -9.52
C ALA A 103 -13.13 -2.62 -9.09
N ARG A 104 -13.29 -1.31 -8.87
CA ARG A 104 -14.55 -0.66 -8.49
C ARG A 104 -15.35 -0.11 -9.67
N ILE A 105 -14.78 -0.05 -10.87
CA ILE A 105 -15.38 0.59 -12.05
C ILE A 105 -15.55 -0.45 -13.16
N VAL A 106 -16.78 -0.62 -13.65
CA VAL A 106 -17.08 -1.47 -14.82
C VAL A 106 -16.76 -0.68 -16.10
N ASN A 107 -16.04 -1.29 -17.05
CA ASN A 107 -15.68 -0.75 -18.38
C ASN A 107 -14.76 0.49 -18.37
N LYS A 108 -13.50 0.35 -17.92
CA LYS A 108 -12.52 1.44 -17.98
C LYS A 108 -11.41 1.20 -19.02
N SER A 109 -11.06 2.26 -19.75
CA SER A 109 -9.84 2.33 -20.57
C SER A 109 -8.60 2.21 -19.67
N MET A 110 -7.77 1.18 -19.92
CA MET A 110 -6.52 0.99 -19.20
C MET A 110 -5.39 1.79 -19.85
N ASN A 111 -4.95 2.85 -19.19
CA ASN A 111 -3.69 3.51 -19.53
C ASN A 111 -2.52 2.58 -19.18
N PHE A 112 -1.66 2.30 -20.16
CA PHE A 112 -0.51 1.40 -19.98
C PHE A 112 0.56 1.97 -19.03
N TYR A 113 0.66 3.31 -18.94
CA TYR A 113 1.67 4.00 -18.14
C TYR A 113 1.07 4.64 -16.89
N ILE A 114 1.83 4.68 -15.79
CA ILE A 114 1.48 5.45 -14.60
C ILE A 114 1.65 6.94 -14.89
N THR A 115 0.66 7.75 -14.54
CA THR A 115 0.70 9.20 -14.72
C THR A 115 1.46 9.89 -13.59
N ALA A 116 1.90 11.14 -13.81
CA ALA A 116 2.54 11.94 -12.78
C ALA A 116 1.62 12.14 -11.56
N ASP A 117 0.32 12.36 -11.79
CA ASP A 117 -0.67 12.54 -10.72
C ASP A 117 -0.82 11.31 -9.84
N GLU A 118 -0.75 10.10 -10.40
CA GLU A 118 -0.80 8.86 -9.62
C GLU A 118 0.45 8.68 -8.74
N ILE A 119 1.63 9.05 -9.25
CA ILE A 119 2.86 9.07 -8.44
C ILE A 119 2.75 10.11 -7.32
N GLN A 120 2.22 11.29 -7.64
CA GLN A 120 2.02 12.36 -6.65
C GLN A 120 1.01 11.94 -5.58
N ASN A 121 -0.09 11.28 -5.95
CA ASN A 121 -1.06 10.73 -5.02
C ASN A 121 -0.45 9.64 -4.12
N ALA A 122 0.39 8.77 -4.69
CA ALA A 122 1.13 7.79 -3.90
C ALA A 122 2.09 8.47 -2.91
N GLU A 123 2.78 9.54 -3.32
CA GLU A 123 3.66 10.31 -2.43
C GLU A 123 2.87 10.97 -1.31
N TYR A 124 1.76 11.64 -1.61
CA TYR A 124 0.87 12.22 -0.60
C TYR A 124 0.34 11.19 0.38
N PHE A 125 -0.04 10.01 -0.08
CA PHE A 125 -0.46 8.92 0.79
C PHE A 125 0.62 8.56 1.81
N TRP A 126 1.86 8.34 1.36
CA TRP A 126 2.95 7.99 2.25
C TRP A 126 3.31 9.11 3.21
N LEU A 127 3.28 10.36 2.77
CA LEU A 127 3.47 11.53 3.65
C LEU A 127 2.43 11.54 4.77
N LYS A 128 1.14 11.35 4.44
CA LYS A 128 0.05 11.28 5.43
C LYS A 128 0.21 10.08 6.36
N TYR A 129 0.56 8.93 5.81
CA TYR A 129 0.75 7.69 6.56
C TYR A 129 1.84 7.86 7.63
N VAL A 130 3.03 8.30 7.21
CA VAL A 130 4.19 8.50 8.09
C VAL A 130 3.91 9.60 9.11
N GLN A 131 3.27 10.70 8.72
CA GLN A 131 2.91 11.74 9.68
C GLN A 131 1.90 11.25 10.71
N TYR A 132 0.91 10.45 10.30
CA TYR A 132 -0.06 9.89 11.24
C TYR A 132 0.60 8.89 12.19
N GLU A 133 1.47 8.01 11.68
CA GLU A 133 2.22 7.03 12.47
C GLU A 133 3.01 7.69 13.61
N PHE A 134 3.74 8.78 13.34
CA PHE A 134 4.62 9.42 14.33
C PHE A 134 4.00 10.63 15.05
N TYR A 135 3.03 11.30 14.44
CA TYR A 135 2.46 12.56 14.92
C TYR A 135 0.93 12.56 15.04
N SER A 136 0.28 11.39 15.05
CA SER A 136 -1.18 11.24 15.22
C SER A 136 -1.75 12.15 16.31
N ALA A 137 -1.22 12.09 17.53
CA ALA A 137 -1.68 12.92 18.65
C ALA A 137 -1.63 14.43 18.32
N LYS A 138 -0.55 14.89 17.68
CA LYS A 138 -0.39 16.31 17.31
C LYS A 138 -1.35 16.72 16.19
N ILE A 139 -1.53 15.85 15.19
CA ILE A 139 -2.47 16.06 14.09
C ILE A 139 -3.90 16.14 14.63
N LEU A 140 -4.27 15.26 15.56
CA LEU A 140 -5.60 15.27 16.19
C LEU A 140 -5.83 16.53 17.02
N THR A 141 -4.84 16.98 17.80
CA THR A 141 -4.91 18.26 18.54
C THR A 141 -5.10 19.45 17.60
N LEU A 142 -4.34 19.53 16.51
CA LEU A 142 -4.47 20.61 15.53
C LEU A 142 -5.81 20.57 14.79
N LYS A 143 -6.34 19.37 14.49
CA LYS A 143 -7.69 19.21 13.91
C LYS A 143 -8.80 19.71 14.83
N ARG A 144 -8.58 19.68 16.15
CA ARG A 144 -9.51 20.20 17.16
C ARG A 144 -9.33 21.70 17.42
N ASN A 145 -8.47 22.39 16.65
CA ASN A 145 -8.06 23.78 16.88
C ASN A 145 -7.48 24.02 18.28
N GLU A 146 -6.92 22.98 18.91
CA GLU A 146 -6.28 23.08 20.21
C GLU A 146 -4.79 23.44 20.05
N GLN A 147 -4.24 24.18 21.02
CA GLN A 147 -2.83 24.52 21.02
C GLN A 147 -1.96 23.31 21.42
N LEU A 148 -0.84 23.12 20.71
CA LEU A 148 0.12 22.07 21.05
C LEU A 148 0.78 22.36 22.42
N ARG A 149 0.73 21.37 23.31
CA ARG A 149 1.38 21.43 24.63
C ARG A 149 2.89 21.67 24.52
N CYS A 150 3.45 22.37 25.52
CA CYS A 150 4.77 23.04 25.47
C CYS A 150 6.04 22.17 25.35
N SER A 151 5.98 20.85 25.15
CA SER A 151 7.18 19.98 25.24
C SER A 151 7.58 19.23 23.97
N SER A 152 7.06 19.58 22.79
CA SER A 152 7.42 18.84 21.57
C SER A 152 8.57 19.47 20.80
N GLU A 153 9.52 18.65 20.31
CA GLU A 153 10.62 19.07 19.40
C GLU A 153 10.12 19.91 18.20
N ILE A 154 8.83 19.79 17.86
CA ILE A 154 8.19 20.39 16.70
C ILE A 154 7.51 21.73 17.04
N LYS A 155 7.19 22.03 18.31
CA LYS A 155 6.52 23.28 18.68
C LYS A 155 7.33 24.52 18.29
N SER A 156 8.67 24.43 18.39
CA SER A 156 9.59 25.49 17.95
C SER A 156 9.48 25.82 16.45
N LEU A 157 8.92 24.91 15.66
CA LEU A 157 8.75 25.03 14.22
C LEU A 157 7.38 25.62 13.82
N VAL A 158 6.58 26.10 14.78
CA VAL A 158 5.24 26.67 14.55
C VAL A 158 4.42 25.80 13.58
N PRO A 159 4.16 24.52 13.93
CA PRO A 159 3.54 23.59 13.01
C PRO A 159 2.06 23.94 12.81
N TYR A 160 1.58 23.81 11.59
CA TYR A 160 0.17 23.96 11.23
C TYR A 160 -0.28 22.82 10.33
N LEU A 161 -1.58 22.58 10.27
CA LEU A 161 -2.17 21.59 9.37
C LEU A 161 -2.60 22.30 8.08
N GLY A 162 -2.05 21.88 6.94
CA GLY A 162 -2.45 22.38 5.63
C GLY A 162 -3.80 21.83 5.18
N GLU A 163 -4.37 22.44 4.13
CA GLU A 163 -5.62 21.99 3.49
C GLU A 163 -5.52 20.54 2.98
N ASP A 164 -4.32 20.14 2.57
CA ASP A 164 -3.97 18.78 2.17
C ASP A 164 -3.94 17.79 3.35
N ASN A 165 -4.24 18.20 4.57
CA ASN A 165 -4.11 17.44 5.82
C ASN A 165 -2.66 16.99 6.12
N LEU A 166 -1.66 17.71 5.62
CA LEU A 166 -0.27 17.50 6.00
C LEU A 166 0.17 18.48 7.08
N LEU A 167 0.95 17.98 8.04
CA LEU A 167 1.62 18.79 9.04
C LEU A 167 2.79 19.54 8.39
N ARG A 168 2.72 20.87 8.36
CA ARG A 168 3.68 21.76 7.70
C ARG A 168 4.22 22.80 8.67
N ILE A 169 5.31 23.44 8.29
CA ILE A 169 5.93 24.55 9.04
C ILE A 169 5.40 25.87 8.51
N THR A 170 5.12 26.82 9.40
CA THR A 170 4.91 28.22 9.02
C THR A 170 5.92 29.13 9.72
N GLY A 171 5.98 30.40 9.35
CA GLY A 171 6.76 31.41 10.05
C GLY A 171 7.53 32.37 9.15
N ARG A 172 8.83 32.52 9.40
CA ARG A 172 9.65 33.65 8.91
C ARG A 172 9.80 33.76 7.39
N LEU A 173 9.42 32.72 6.63
CA LEU A 173 9.55 32.67 5.17
C LEU A 173 8.26 33.09 4.43
N LEU A 174 7.22 33.54 5.15
CA LEU A 174 5.94 33.94 4.54
C LEU A 174 6.13 35.05 3.48
N GLU A 175 6.92 36.08 3.80
CA GLU A 175 7.18 37.24 2.93
C GLU A 175 8.28 37.01 1.89
N ALA A 176 8.94 35.85 1.90
CA ALA A 176 9.99 35.56 0.93
C ALA A 176 9.39 35.25 -0.46
N ASP A 177 10.09 35.60 -1.54
CA ASP A 177 9.70 35.20 -2.90
C ASP A 177 10.15 33.75 -3.17
N LEU A 178 9.41 32.80 -2.60
CA LEU A 178 9.69 31.36 -2.64
C LEU A 178 8.43 30.58 -3.03
N CYS A 179 8.60 29.37 -3.53
CA CYS A 179 7.42 28.54 -3.82
C CYS A 179 6.72 28.07 -2.52
N PHE A 180 5.45 27.68 -2.62
CA PHE A 180 4.65 27.28 -1.46
C PHE A 180 5.31 26.16 -0.64
N GLY A 181 5.92 25.16 -1.29
CA GLY A 181 6.62 24.08 -0.61
C GLY A 181 7.84 24.55 0.19
N GLU A 182 8.54 25.56 -0.31
CA GLU A 182 9.72 26.16 0.34
C GLU A 182 9.33 27.03 1.52
N LYS A 183 8.21 27.75 1.41
CA LYS A 183 7.62 28.52 2.52
C LYS A 183 7.07 27.59 3.61
N HIS A 184 6.44 26.50 3.19
CA HIS A 184 5.68 25.60 4.05
C HIS A 184 6.10 24.14 3.91
N PRO A 185 7.36 23.81 4.29
CA PRO A 185 7.86 22.45 4.14
C PRO A 185 7.10 21.47 5.04
N VAL A 186 6.89 20.27 4.51
CA VAL A 186 6.20 19.16 5.18
C VAL A 186 7.10 18.57 6.26
N ILE A 187 6.58 18.42 7.48
CA ILE A 187 7.35 17.89 8.60
C ILE A 187 7.44 16.37 8.49
N LEU A 188 8.66 15.84 8.50
CA LEU A 188 8.90 14.39 8.44
C LEU A 188 9.70 13.89 9.65
N PRO A 189 9.35 12.72 10.19
CA PRO A 189 10.12 12.11 11.27
C PRO A 189 11.48 11.66 10.76
N ARG A 190 12.49 11.78 11.63
CA ARG A 190 13.86 11.38 11.34
C ARG A 190 14.01 9.86 11.20
N HIS A 191 13.35 9.11 12.07
CA HIS A 191 13.54 7.67 12.22
C HIS A 191 12.41 6.91 11.52
N CYS A 192 12.35 7.01 10.20
CA CYS A 192 11.44 6.18 9.42
C CYS A 192 12.03 5.84 8.06
N LYS A 193 11.65 4.68 7.53
CA LYS A 193 12.16 4.17 6.25
C LYS A 193 11.82 5.09 5.08
N PHE A 194 10.64 5.70 5.11
CA PHE A 194 10.23 6.65 4.06
C PHE A 194 11.17 7.85 3.98
N THR A 195 11.49 8.48 5.11
CA THR A 195 12.40 9.62 5.16
C THR A 195 13.81 9.22 4.70
N GLU A 196 14.28 8.02 5.07
CA GLU A 196 15.56 7.51 4.55
C GLU A 196 15.56 7.38 3.02
N LEU A 197 14.54 6.74 2.46
CA LEU A 197 14.40 6.56 1.01
C LEU A 197 14.30 7.91 0.28
N LEU A 198 13.65 8.89 0.91
CA LEU A 198 13.52 10.25 0.39
C LEU A 198 14.88 10.97 0.37
N VAL A 199 15.65 10.87 1.44
CA VAL A 199 17.01 11.44 1.49
C VAL A 199 17.92 10.78 0.46
N ILE A 200 17.84 9.45 0.29
CA ILE A 200 18.58 8.72 -0.75
C ILE A 200 18.20 9.23 -2.14
N ARG A 201 16.89 9.34 -2.45
CA ARG A 201 16.40 9.87 -3.74
C ARG A 201 16.98 11.25 -4.02
N GLU A 202 16.91 12.17 -3.07
CA GLU A 202 17.43 13.54 -3.28
C GLU A 202 18.95 13.57 -3.39
N HIS A 203 19.65 12.74 -2.64
CA HIS A 203 21.11 12.61 -2.71
C HIS A 203 21.58 12.12 -4.09
N GLU A 204 20.90 11.12 -4.66
CA GLU A 204 21.17 10.61 -6.00
C GLU A 204 20.77 11.62 -7.08
N ARG A 205 19.63 12.30 -6.93
CA ARG A 205 19.11 13.27 -7.91
C ARG A 205 20.04 14.45 -8.14
N ILE A 206 20.72 14.91 -7.09
CA ILE A 206 21.70 16.00 -7.20
C ILE A 206 23.10 15.51 -7.60
N GLY A 207 23.30 14.23 -7.90
CA GLY A 207 24.60 13.71 -8.30
C GLY A 207 25.62 13.62 -7.16
N HIS A 208 25.18 13.30 -5.94
CA HIS A 208 26.06 13.06 -4.80
C HIS A 208 26.86 14.29 -4.29
N CYS A 209 26.37 15.52 -4.49
CA CYS A 209 27.01 16.80 -4.09
C CYS A 209 27.17 17.04 -2.55
N GLY A 210 27.19 16.00 -1.73
CA GLY A 210 27.46 16.10 -0.30
C GLY A 210 26.30 16.57 0.57
N VAL A 211 26.57 16.71 1.87
CA VAL A 211 25.54 16.89 2.92
C VAL A 211 24.77 18.21 2.77
N SER A 212 25.48 19.32 2.50
CA SER A 212 24.86 20.64 2.45
C SER A 212 23.88 20.75 1.28
N ALA A 213 24.30 20.33 0.09
CA ALA A 213 23.47 20.35 -1.10
C ALA A 213 22.23 19.46 -0.96
N THR A 214 22.39 18.23 -0.44
CA THR A 214 21.25 17.34 -0.18
C THR A 214 20.28 17.95 0.83
N LEU A 215 20.79 18.56 1.91
CA LEU A 215 19.93 19.21 2.91
C LEU A 215 19.16 20.40 2.35
N THR A 216 19.81 21.25 1.53
CA THR A 216 19.14 22.36 0.84
C THR A 216 18.04 21.85 -0.08
N GLN A 217 18.31 20.78 -0.84
CA GLN A 217 17.33 20.22 -1.76
C GLN A 217 16.14 19.58 -1.03
N LEU A 218 16.36 18.94 0.12
CA LEU A 218 15.29 18.44 0.98
C LEU A 218 14.41 19.57 1.52
N ARG A 219 15.04 20.66 1.99
CA ARG A 219 14.35 21.82 2.58
C ARG A 219 13.43 22.57 1.62
N LYS A 220 13.53 22.31 0.31
CA LYS A 220 12.57 22.87 -0.65
C LYS A 220 11.14 22.38 -0.42
N ASN A 221 10.97 21.17 0.10
CA ASN A 221 9.63 20.57 0.28
C ASN A 221 9.43 19.94 1.66
N TYR A 222 10.51 19.61 2.38
CA TYR A 222 10.45 18.81 3.59
C TYR A 222 11.35 19.37 4.69
N TRP A 223 10.86 19.27 5.93
CA TRP A 223 11.64 19.58 7.11
C TRP A 223 11.76 18.37 8.02
N ILE A 224 12.99 17.90 8.20
CA ILE A 224 13.32 16.75 9.04
C ILE A 224 14.04 17.27 10.29
N PRO A 225 13.48 17.10 11.51
CA PRO A 225 14.18 17.41 12.75
C PRO A 225 15.53 16.67 12.81
N LYS A 226 16.61 17.40 13.13
CA LYS A 226 17.98 16.85 13.10
C LYS A 226 18.31 16.20 11.73
N GLY A 227 17.79 16.76 10.63
CA GLY A 227 17.92 16.24 9.27
C GLY A 227 19.36 16.19 8.76
N ARG A 228 20.22 17.14 9.17
CA ARG A 228 21.65 17.12 8.81
C ARG A 228 22.34 15.83 9.29
N GLN A 229 22.02 15.36 10.49
CA GLN A 229 22.58 14.12 11.04
C GLN A 229 22.12 12.91 10.22
N LEU A 230 20.85 12.85 9.82
CA LEU A 230 20.32 11.79 8.97
C LEU A 230 21.03 11.75 7.60
N VAL A 231 21.13 12.91 6.94
CA VAL A 231 21.83 13.03 5.64
C VAL A 231 23.29 12.57 5.77
N LYS A 232 24.00 12.99 6.83
CA LYS A 232 25.37 12.56 7.06
C LYS A 232 25.49 11.04 7.20
N THR A 233 24.57 10.39 7.90
CA THR A 233 24.53 8.92 8.03
C THR A 233 24.34 8.25 6.67
N ILE A 234 23.39 8.72 5.88
CA ILE A 234 23.07 8.13 4.56
C ILE A 234 24.24 8.30 3.57
N ILE A 235 24.85 9.48 3.52
CA ILE A 235 26.00 9.72 2.64
C ILE A 235 27.20 8.87 3.06
N ARG A 236 27.42 8.66 4.37
CA ARG A 236 28.50 7.81 4.87
C ARG A 236 28.37 6.35 4.42
N ILE A 237 27.16 5.83 4.24
CA ILE A 237 26.93 4.45 3.78
C ILE A 237 26.87 4.32 2.25
N CYS A 238 26.73 5.42 1.52
CA CYS A 238 26.69 5.44 0.06
C CYS A 238 28.02 4.97 -0.55
N LEU A 239 27.98 3.90 -1.36
CA LEU A 239 29.17 3.31 -1.99
C LEU A 239 29.84 4.26 -2.98
N ILE A 240 29.06 5.03 -3.73
CA ILE A 240 29.56 6.01 -4.70
C ILE A 240 30.37 7.10 -3.98
N CYS A 241 29.79 7.68 -2.92
CA CYS A 241 30.48 8.65 -2.08
C CYS A 241 31.70 8.06 -1.38
N LYS A 242 31.65 6.81 -0.92
CA LYS A 242 32.82 6.13 -0.34
C LYS A 242 33.95 5.98 -1.35
N LYS A 243 33.62 5.61 -2.60
CA LYS A 243 34.60 5.49 -3.69
C LYS A 243 35.24 6.84 -4.02
N TYR A 244 34.45 7.91 -4.14
CA TYR A 244 34.99 9.24 -4.43
C TYR A 244 35.83 9.84 -3.30
N ASN A 245 35.53 9.48 -2.04
CA ASN A 245 36.29 9.94 -0.87
C ASN A 245 37.39 8.97 -0.44
N ALA A 246 37.61 7.87 -1.17
CA ALA A 246 38.68 6.95 -0.86
C ALA A 246 40.03 7.64 -1.09
N LYS A 247 40.95 7.48 -0.14
CA LYS A 247 42.32 7.97 -0.34
C LYS A 247 42.99 7.15 -1.46
N PRO A 248 43.86 7.77 -2.28
CA PRO A 248 44.72 7.01 -3.19
C PRO A 248 45.52 5.98 -2.39
N ALA A 249 45.77 4.81 -2.99
CA ALA A 249 46.65 3.82 -2.40
C ALA A 249 48.09 4.38 -2.42
N ASP A 250 48.78 4.28 -1.28
CA ASP A 250 50.20 4.64 -1.13
C ASP A 250 51.10 3.66 -1.92
#